data_AF-A0A2B6SF85-F1
#
_entry.id   AF-A0A2B6SF85-F1
#
_cell.length_a   1.000
_cell.length_b   1.000
_cell.length_c   1.000
_cell.angle_alpha   90.00
_cell.angle_beta   90.00
_cell.angle_gamma   90.00
#
_symmetry.space_group_name_H-M   'P 1'
#
loop_
_entity.id
_entity.type
_entity.pdbx_description
1 polymer ?
#
loop_
_entity_poly.entity_id
_entity_poly.type
_entity_poly.pdbx_seq_one_letter_code
_entity_poly.pdbx_strand_id
1 'polypeptide(L)'
;MENWNKLFHGFDERMKNLSVFHPLLQLQSKNRFKEYPLIPLGMAVLLYILENMLSENKPTTNEELTYFLQKILEESYKEGITFQEADELRSVLVDGFLRNNGAPHTFSYYDFVNRKEQNFQFHYIEYDTYDIRELREKRVQLKLTTVGIEVLFKTKEMFNELQISISQLYFKQQMEKGLFDGALRTVRELSLQIRNEKQKMIELQGKIIKDAIEVSKKKELELQMKRVNEQTVRERTTFLELKHLVEDALHRYYKGELTKKEEKGIDTILQIDYRLTDVISLHESLFIEKQRLEKVMSESVEYLILNAFSVKLNFEKEVLGEIVRNQVGVESLGEVVRPFISLRVPRFFHPVRMFEKQRRKKEKEEQEMFIPVIDEEILMEQERKERYEAERLQREQKYLLKLLLQPLLTKESYTIKEILDTLREDDSNVYTRITKGLMLYSFLVTLHTAETKFEIIPTELLPFVEPIARLFHELTIENLEFAEIGYVSIDPNGESMTLESGYILANFTIQRGNSYVLGSN
;
A
#
# COMPACT_ATOMS: atom_id res chain seq x y z
N MET A 1 45.84 -4.10 -31.02
CA MET A 1 44.57 -4.66 -31.51
C MET A 1 43.56 -4.57 -30.39
N GLU A 2 42.65 -3.61 -30.46
CA GLU A 2 41.61 -3.39 -29.45
C GLU A 2 40.68 -4.61 -29.38
N ASN A 3 40.37 -5.03 -28.15
CA ASN A 3 39.59 -6.23 -27.89
C ASN A 3 38.09 -5.90 -28.00
N TRP A 4 37.63 -5.66 -29.23
CA TRP A 4 36.23 -5.34 -29.59
C TRP A 4 35.23 -6.41 -29.11
N ASN A 5 35.71 -7.62 -28.76
CA ASN A 5 34.90 -8.69 -28.20
C ASN A 5 34.19 -8.31 -26.89
N LYS A 6 34.74 -7.37 -26.09
CA LYS A 6 34.03 -6.85 -24.91
C LYS A 6 32.85 -5.96 -25.28
N LEU A 7 32.93 -5.21 -26.39
CA LEU A 7 31.88 -4.29 -26.84
C LEU A 7 30.63 -5.05 -27.31
N PHE A 8 30.83 -6.18 -27.99
CA PHE A 8 29.74 -6.99 -28.57
C PHE A 8 29.24 -8.11 -27.64
N HIS A 9 29.63 -8.10 -26.35
CA HIS A 9 29.11 -9.07 -25.40
C HIS A 9 27.59 -8.92 -25.24
N GLY A 10 26.84 -10.01 -25.48
CA GLY A 10 25.37 -10.02 -25.45
C GLY A 10 24.69 -9.37 -26.66
N PHE A 11 25.43 -9.12 -27.76
CA PHE A 11 24.86 -8.51 -28.98
C PHE A 11 23.75 -9.36 -29.61
N ASP A 12 23.94 -10.69 -29.67
CA ASP A 12 22.97 -11.64 -30.19
C ASP A 12 21.63 -11.58 -29.45
N GLU A 13 21.69 -11.53 -28.11
CA GLU A 13 20.51 -11.42 -27.25
C GLU A 13 19.79 -10.08 -27.44
N ARG A 14 20.53 -8.98 -27.58
CA ARG A 14 19.95 -7.66 -27.88
C ARG A 14 19.24 -7.65 -29.24
N MET A 15 19.84 -8.27 -30.26
CA MET A 15 19.23 -8.35 -31.58
C MET A 15 17.97 -9.22 -31.59
N LYS A 16 17.97 -10.35 -30.88
CA LYS A 16 16.75 -11.14 -30.64
C LYS A 16 15.68 -10.32 -29.94
N ASN A 17 16.05 -9.55 -28.92
CA ASN A 17 15.13 -8.71 -28.17
C ASN A 17 14.51 -7.58 -29.01
N LEU A 18 15.21 -7.06 -30.00
CA LEU A 18 14.67 -6.08 -30.95
C LEU A 18 13.83 -6.75 -32.04
N SER A 19 14.26 -7.93 -32.50
CA SER A 19 13.63 -8.64 -33.60
C SER A 19 12.17 -8.97 -33.34
N VAL A 20 11.82 -9.25 -32.08
CA VAL A 20 10.46 -9.61 -31.71
C VAL A 20 9.49 -8.49 -32.02
N PHE A 21 9.86 -7.21 -31.92
CA PHE A 21 8.93 -6.09 -32.20
C PHE A 21 8.68 -5.81 -33.68
N HIS A 22 9.52 -6.36 -34.56
CA HIS A 22 9.48 -6.05 -35.99
C HIS A 22 8.10 -6.29 -36.64
N PRO A 23 7.39 -7.41 -36.39
CA PRO A 23 6.06 -7.63 -36.97
C PRO A 23 5.01 -6.61 -36.52
N LEU A 24 5.11 -6.10 -35.28
CA LEU A 24 4.22 -5.04 -34.80
C LEU A 24 4.49 -3.72 -35.53
N LEU A 25 5.76 -3.36 -35.71
CA LEU A 25 6.12 -2.12 -36.42
C LEU A 25 5.73 -2.15 -37.91
N GLN A 26 5.71 -3.34 -38.53
CA GLN A 26 5.25 -3.53 -39.91
C GLN A 26 3.75 -3.21 -40.11
N LEU A 27 2.95 -3.17 -39.04
CA LEU A 27 1.53 -2.79 -39.10
C LEU A 27 1.30 -1.37 -39.64
N GLN A 28 2.33 -0.50 -39.64
CA GLN A 28 2.26 0.83 -40.25
C GLN A 28 2.32 0.84 -41.78
N SER A 29 2.69 -0.28 -42.40
CA SER A 29 2.77 -0.39 -43.87
C SER A 29 1.38 -0.53 -44.51
N LYS A 30 1.28 -0.29 -45.83
CA LYS A 30 0.05 0.05 -46.57
C LYS A 30 -1.10 -0.97 -46.41
N ASN A 31 -1.95 -0.79 -45.39
CA ASN A 31 -3.20 -1.54 -45.19
C ASN A 31 -4.45 -0.71 -45.53
N ARG A 32 -5.59 -1.38 -45.74
CA ARG A 32 -6.92 -0.77 -45.98
C ARG A 32 -7.47 -0.02 -44.76
N PHE A 33 -6.99 -0.37 -43.55
CA PHE A 33 -7.45 0.15 -42.25
C PHE A 33 -6.53 1.23 -41.64
N LYS A 34 -5.90 2.07 -42.47
CA LYS A 34 -4.97 3.13 -41.99
C LYS A 34 -5.61 4.18 -41.08
N GLU A 35 -6.93 4.29 -41.13
CA GLU A 35 -7.70 5.23 -40.33
C GLU A 35 -7.69 4.84 -38.84
N TYR A 36 -7.39 3.57 -38.54
CA TYR A 36 -7.28 3.06 -37.19
C TYR A 36 -5.81 2.91 -36.73
N PRO A 37 -5.53 3.07 -35.42
CA PRO A 37 -4.21 2.91 -34.86
C PRO A 37 -3.84 1.42 -34.76
N LEU A 38 -3.38 0.82 -35.87
CA LEU A 38 -3.13 -0.61 -35.97
C LEU A 38 -2.09 -1.15 -34.98
N ILE A 39 -1.02 -0.39 -34.69
CA ILE A 39 -0.03 -0.79 -33.67
C ILE A 39 -0.67 -0.86 -32.28
N PRO A 40 -1.32 0.21 -31.77
CA PRO A 40 -2.06 0.14 -30.51
C PRO A 40 -3.12 -0.96 -30.46
N LEU A 41 -3.87 -1.18 -31.56
CA LEU A 41 -4.86 -2.25 -31.63
C LEU A 41 -4.21 -3.64 -31.58
N GLY A 42 -3.08 -3.85 -32.26
CA GLY A 42 -2.32 -5.09 -32.18
C GLY A 42 -1.83 -5.38 -30.76
N MET A 43 -1.35 -4.34 -30.06
CA MET A 43 -0.98 -4.45 -28.65
C MET A 43 -2.19 -4.73 -27.74
N ALA A 44 -3.33 -4.08 -27.99
CA ALA A 44 -4.57 -4.30 -27.23
C ALA A 44 -5.08 -5.74 -27.38
N VAL A 45 -5.00 -6.32 -28.58
CA VAL A 45 -5.35 -7.73 -28.83
C VAL A 45 -4.45 -8.66 -28.04
N LEU A 46 -3.13 -8.46 -28.08
CA LEU A 46 -2.20 -9.29 -27.30
C LEU A 46 -2.49 -9.19 -25.80
N LEU A 47 -2.76 -8.00 -25.27
CA LEU A 47 -3.14 -7.79 -23.86
C LEU A 47 -4.45 -8.50 -23.50
N TYR A 48 -5.44 -8.45 -24.39
CA TYR A 48 -6.73 -9.12 -24.16
C TYR A 48 -6.59 -10.64 -24.08
N ILE A 49 -5.78 -11.24 -24.97
CA ILE A 49 -5.48 -12.67 -24.90
C ILE A 49 -4.76 -13.00 -23.59
N LEU A 50 -3.80 -12.17 -23.15
CA LEU A 50 -3.10 -12.37 -21.88
C LEU A 50 -4.05 -12.31 -20.68
N GLU A 51 -4.95 -11.33 -20.62
CA GLU A 51 -5.93 -11.17 -19.53
C GLU A 51 -6.86 -12.40 -19.42
N ASN A 52 -7.30 -12.91 -20.58
CA ASN A 52 -8.11 -14.12 -20.64
C ASN A 52 -7.31 -15.37 -20.20
N MET A 53 -6.03 -15.47 -20.56
CA MET A 53 -5.15 -16.55 -20.07
C MET A 53 -4.91 -16.50 -18.55
N LEU A 54 -4.95 -15.31 -17.93
CA LEU A 54 -4.81 -15.14 -16.49
C LEU A 54 -6.11 -15.42 -15.71
N SER A 55 -7.25 -15.28 -16.38
CA SER A 55 -8.57 -15.55 -15.82
C SER A 55 -8.90 -17.04 -15.97
N GLU A 56 -8.94 -17.79 -14.86
CA GLU A 56 -9.05 -19.27 -14.83
C GLU A 56 -10.24 -19.91 -15.60
N ASN A 57 -11.12 -19.15 -16.25
CA ASN A 57 -12.34 -19.66 -16.91
C ASN A 57 -12.74 -18.96 -18.23
N LYS A 58 -11.83 -18.29 -18.97
CA LYS A 58 -12.19 -17.59 -20.21
C LYS A 58 -11.24 -17.90 -21.38
N PRO A 59 -11.61 -18.80 -22.31
CA PRO A 59 -10.80 -19.07 -23.50
C PRO A 59 -10.98 -17.98 -24.55
N THR A 60 -9.90 -17.41 -25.10
CA THR A 60 -10.01 -16.40 -26.16
C THR A 60 -10.41 -17.03 -27.50
N THR A 61 -11.60 -16.70 -27.99
CA THR A 61 -12.06 -17.12 -29.32
C THR A 61 -12.01 -15.98 -30.35
N ASN A 62 -12.11 -16.32 -31.64
CA ASN A 62 -12.19 -15.31 -32.71
C ASN A 62 -13.40 -14.37 -32.55
N GLU A 63 -14.54 -14.91 -32.12
CA GLU A 63 -15.77 -14.13 -31.92
C GLU A 63 -15.60 -13.11 -30.78
N GLU A 64 -14.97 -13.52 -29.68
CA GLU A 64 -14.65 -12.62 -28.56
C GLU A 64 -13.68 -11.51 -28.97
N LEU A 65 -12.66 -11.82 -29.79
CA LEU A 65 -11.73 -10.82 -30.31
C LEU A 65 -12.44 -9.81 -31.23
N THR A 66 -13.36 -10.27 -32.08
CA THR A 66 -14.17 -9.39 -32.93
C THR A 66 -15.03 -8.46 -32.07
N TYR A 67 -15.70 -9.01 -31.05
CA TYR A 67 -16.50 -8.21 -30.12
C TYR A 67 -15.65 -7.19 -29.33
N PHE A 68 -14.47 -7.61 -28.87
CA PHE A 68 -13.53 -6.73 -28.17
C PHE A 68 -13.06 -5.57 -29.05
N LEU A 69 -12.67 -5.84 -30.29
CA LEU A 69 -12.25 -4.80 -31.23
C LEU A 69 -13.38 -3.84 -31.59
N GLN A 70 -14.59 -4.37 -31.82
CA GLN A 70 -15.77 -3.54 -32.05
C GLN A 70 -16.02 -2.59 -30.88
N LYS A 71 -16.02 -3.12 -29.65
CA LYS A 71 -16.27 -2.32 -28.45
C LYS A 71 -15.24 -1.21 -28.25
N ILE A 72 -13.95 -1.50 -28.41
CA ILE A 72 -12.88 -0.49 -28.29
C ILE A 72 -13.08 0.62 -29.32
N LEU A 73 -13.42 0.27 -30.55
CA LEU A 73 -13.61 1.23 -31.62
C LEU A 73 -14.86 2.07 -31.41
N GLU A 74 -15.97 1.49 -30.95
CA GLU A 74 -17.19 2.22 -30.59
C GLU A 74 -16.98 3.20 -29.41
N GLU A 75 -16.19 2.81 -28.41
CA GLU A 75 -15.88 3.68 -27.27
C GLU A 75 -14.90 4.82 -27.64
N SER A 76 -14.02 4.59 -28.62
CA SER A 76 -12.95 5.52 -28.98
C SER A 76 -13.27 6.42 -30.18
N TYR A 77 -14.18 5.99 -31.07
CA TYR A 77 -14.54 6.67 -32.31
C TYR A 77 -16.05 6.87 -32.39
N LYS A 78 -16.49 8.07 -32.80
CA LYS A 78 -17.91 8.48 -32.82
C LYS A 78 -18.74 7.80 -33.92
N GLU A 79 -18.10 7.22 -34.93
CA GLU A 79 -18.73 6.43 -35.97
C GLU A 79 -18.52 4.95 -35.63
N GLY A 80 -19.59 4.27 -35.23
CA GLY A 80 -19.53 2.86 -34.86
C GLY A 80 -19.14 1.99 -36.06
N ILE A 81 -18.30 1.01 -35.81
CA ILE A 81 -17.92 -0.02 -36.81
C ILE A 81 -18.94 -1.15 -36.79
N THR A 82 -19.30 -1.70 -37.95
CA THR A 82 -20.17 -2.88 -37.98
C THR A 82 -19.42 -4.13 -37.52
N PHE A 83 -20.13 -5.14 -37.00
CA PHE A 83 -19.51 -6.41 -36.61
C PHE A 83 -18.74 -7.07 -37.76
N GLN A 84 -19.23 -6.93 -39.00
CA GLN A 84 -18.57 -7.48 -40.19
C GLN A 84 -17.24 -6.78 -40.49
N GLU A 85 -17.18 -5.46 -40.38
CA GLU A 85 -15.94 -4.69 -40.54
C GLU A 85 -14.95 -4.96 -39.40
N ALA A 86 -15.45 -5.16 -38.16
CA ALA A 86 -14.62 -5.58 -37.03
C ALA A 86 -14.03 -6.99 -37.23
N ASP A 87 -14.78 -7.91 -37.83
CA ASP A 87 -14.27 -9.25 -38.16
C ASP A 87 -13.21 -9.22 -39.27
N GLU A 88 -13.40 -8.38 -40.29
CA GLU A 88 -12.39 -8.14 -41.32
C GLU A 88 -11.11 -7.55 -40.70
N LEU A 89 -11.24 -6.57 -39.80
CA LEU A 89 -10.12 -5.99 -39.07
C LEU A 89 -9.39 -7.04 -38.21
N ARG A 90 -10.13 -7.86 -37.46
CA ARG A 90 -9.58 -8.99 -36.71
C ARG A 90 -8.82 -9.93 -37.64
N SER A 91 -9.39 -10.30 -38.79
CA SER A 91 -8.72 -11.22 -39.73
C SER A 91 -7.38 -10.66 -40.21
N VAL A 92 -7.35 -9.39 -40.58
CA VAL A 92 -6.12 -8.75 -41.04
C VAL A 92 -5.12 -8.66 -39.90
N LEU A 93 -5.53 -8.13 -38.74
CA LEU A 93 -4.65 -7.86 -37.60
C LEU A 93 -4.12 -9.15 -36.96
N VAL A 94 -5.01 -10.09 -36.65
CA VAL A 94 -4.69 -11.29 -35.86
C VAL A 94 -4.13 -12.39 -36.76
N ASP A 95 -4.88 -12.81 -37.78
CA ASP A 95 -4.43 -13.91 -38.65
C ASP A 95 -3.32 -13.46 -39.60
N GLY A 96 -3.48 -12.29 -40.23
CA GLY A 96 -2.52 -11.76 -41.19
C GLY A 96 -1.20 -11.33 -40.56
N PHE A 97 -1.23 -10.47 -39.52
CA PHE A 97 -0.02 -9.87 -38.96
C PHE A 97 0.48 -10.54 -37.69
N LEU A 98 -0.34 -10.70 -36.64
CA LEU A 98 0.15 -11.26 -35.39
C LEU A 98 0.53 -12.75 -35.52
N ARG A 99 -0.22 -13.51 -36.31
CA ARG A 99 0.01 -14.94 -36.56
C ARG A 99 0.75 -15.26 -37.85
N ASN A 100 0.92 -14.29 -38.74
CA ASN A 100 1.57 -14.49 -40.05
C ASN A 100 0.98 -15.68 -40.83
N ASN A 101 -0.35 -15.78 -40.87
CA ASN A 101 -1.11 -16.89 -41.46
C ASN A 101 -0.73 -18.28 -40.92
N GLY A 102 -0.19 -18.35 -39.70
CA GLY A 102 0.27 -19.57 -39.04
C GLY A 102 1.72 -19.96 -39.36
N ALA A 103 2.46 -19.16 -40.15
CA ALA A 103 3.88 -19.36 -40.36
C ALA A 103 4.70 -18.62 -39.27
N PRO A 104 5.91 -19.08 -38.92
CA PRO A 104 6.76 -18.37 -37.98
C PRO A 104 7.19 -17.01 -38.55
N HIS A 105 7.19 -16.00 -37.69
CA HIS A 105 7.86 -14.73 -37.97
C HIS A 105 9.35 -14.96 -38.06
N THR A 106 9.98 -14.43 -39.11
CA THR A 106 11.41 -14.59 -39.34
C THR A 106 12.11 -13.24 -39.35
N PHE A 107 13.19 -13.11 -38.61
CA PHE A 107 14.05 -11.93 -38.61
C PHE A 107 15.52 -12.32 -38.76
N SER A 108 16.16 -11.76 -39.78
CA SER A 108 17.55 -12.03 -40.12
C SER A 108 18.43 -10.85 -39.72
N TYR A 109 19.55 -11.12 -39.04
CA TYR A 109 20.53 -10.10 -38.68
C TYR A 109 21.96 -10.64 -38.78
N TYR A 110 22.92 -9.73 -38.96
CA TYR A 110 24.34 -10.08 -38.97
C TYR A 110 24.90 -10.04 -37.54
N ASP A 111 25.43 -11.18 -37.07
CA ASP A 111 26.09 -11.27 -35.77
C ASP A 111 27.57 -10.90 -35.92
N PHE A 112 27.97 -9.77 -35.33
CA PHE A 112 29.35 -9.26 -35.38
C PHE A 112 30.35 -10.11 -34.56
N VAL A 113 29.88 -10.91 -33.59
CA VAL A 113 30.73 -11.80 -32.79
C VAL A 113 31.08 -13.05 -33.58
N ASN A 114 30.06 -13.71 -34.14
CA ASN A 114 30.22 -14.95 -34.89
C ASN A 114 30.50 -14.73 -36.38
N ARG A 115 30.40 -13.48 -36.87
CA ARG A 115 30.59 -13.04 -38.26
C ARG A 115 29.72 -13.81 -39.26
N LYS A 116 28.49 -14.10 -38.88
CA LYS A 116 27.52 -14.87 -39.68
C LYS A 116 26.15 -14.25 -39.60
N GLU A 117 25.35 -14.45 -40.65
CA GLU A 117 23.92 -14.16 -40.58
C GLU A 117 23.24 -15.17 -39.66
N GLN A 118 22.43 -14.65 -38.75
CA GLN A 118 21.58 -15.40 -37.85
C GLN A 118 20.12 -15.15 -38.23
N ASN A 119 19.32 -16.22 -38.13
CA ASN A 119 17.89 -16.17 -38.38
C ASN A 119 17.16 -16.55 -37.10
N PHE A 120 16.30 -15.65 -36.62
CA PHE A 120 15.45 -15.89 -35.47
C PHE A 120 14.01 -16.12 -35.93
N GLN A 121 13.39 -17.21 -35.45
CA GLN A 121 12.03 -17.60 -35.80
C GLN A 121 11.16 -17.66 -34.54
N PHE A 122 9.95 -17.12 -34.59
CA PHE A 122 9.02 -17.10 -33.45
C PHE A 122 7.56 -16.96 -33.87
N HIS A 123 6.63 -17.26 -32.97
CA HIS A 123 5.20 -16.96 -33.11
C HIS A 123 4.77 -16.06 -31.95
N TYR A 124 3.71 -15.27 -32.12
CA TYR A 124 3.08 -14.54 -31.00
C TYR A 124 1.90 -15.27 -30.39
N ILE A 125 1.09 -15.91 -31.23
CA ILE A 125 -0.18 -16.54 -30.85
C ILE A 125 -0.20 -17.94 -31.46
N GLU A 126 -0.57 -18.92 -30.65
CA GLU A 126 -0.77 -20.32 -31.02
C GLU A 126 -2.18 -20.78 -30.64
N TYR A 127 -2.59 -21.95 -31.13
CA TYR A 127 -3.85 -22.56 -30.73
C TYR A 127 -3.69 -23.33 -29.43
N ASP A 128 -4.70 -23.24 -28.55
CA ASP A 128 -4.66 -23.92 -27.25
C ASP A 128 -5.06 -25.40 -27.32
N THR A 129 -5.88 -25.79 -28.32
CA THR A 129 -6.37 -27.17 -28.47
C THR A 129 -5.62 -27.99 -29.52
N TYR A 130 -5.35 -29.26 -29.19
CA TYR A 130 -4.68 -30.25 -30.04
C TYR A 130 -5.67 -31.10 -30.87
N ASP A 131 -6.98 -30.86 -30.76
CA ASP A 131 -7.99 -31.72 -31.38
C ASP A 131 -8.38 -31.24 -32.79
N ILE A 132 -8.10 -32.07 -33.80
CA ILE A 132 -8.25 -31.76 -35.24
C ILE A 132 -9.70 -31.44 -35.62
N ARG A 133 -10.67 -31.89 -34.81
CA ARG A 133 -12.11 -31.66 -35.03
C ARG A 133 -12.52 -30.21 -34.71
N GLU A 134 -12.01 -29.64 -33.62
CA GLU A 134 -12.28 -28.24 -33.23
C GLU A 134 -11.61 -27.24 -34.17
N LEU A 135 -10.44 -27.59 -34.74
CA LEU A 135 -9.79 -26.82 -35.81
C LEU A 135 -10.67 -26.70 -37.07
N ARG A 136 -11.50 -27.70 -37.38
CA ARG A 136 -12.42 -27.67 -38.53
C ARG A 136 -13.70 -26.89 -38.26
N GLU A 137 -14.13 -26.81 -37.00
CA GLU A 137 -15.38 -26.16 -36.59
C GLU A 137 -15.21 -24.67 -36.20
N LYS A 138 -14.03 -24.07 -36.43
CA LYS A 138 -13.67 -22.67 -36.11
C LYS A 138 -13.80 -22.29 -34.62
N ARG A 139 -14.05 -23.24 -33.73
CA ARG A 139 -14.06 -23.06 -32.26
C ARG A 139 -12.65 -23.17 -31.67
N VAL A 140 -11.69 -22.49 -32.29
CA VAL A 140 -10.28 -22.62 -31.90
C VAL A 140 -9.94 -21.55 -30.88
N GLN A 141 -9.41 -21.99 -29.74
CA GLN A 141 -8.97 -21.12 -28.66
C GLN A 141 -7.55 -20.62 -28.96
N LEU A 142 -7.32 -19.33 -28.73
CA LEU A 142 -6.06 -18.65 -28.98
C LEU A 142 -5.32 -18.43 -27.66
N LYS A 143 -4.02 -18.73 -27.64
CA LYS A 143 -3.13 -18.43 -26.52
C LYS A 143 -1.88 -17.70 -27.00
N LEU A 144 -1.31 -16.87 -26.13
CA LEU A 144 0.00 -16.29 -26.38
C LEU A 144 1.10 -17.34 -26.20
N THR A 145 2.09 -17.27 -27.08
CA THR A 145 3.35 -18.00 -26.91
C THR A 145 4.23 -17.28 -25.90
N THR A 146 5.32 -17.94 -25.47
CA THR A 146 6.33 -17.30 -24.62
C THR A 146 6.87 -16.00 -25.23
N VAL A 147 7.01 -15.91 -26.57
CA VAL A 147 7.51 -14.71 -27.24
C VAL A 147 6.45 -13.60 -27.32
N GLY A 148 5.18 -13.95 -27.54
CA GLY A 148 4.07 -12.98 -27.51
C GLY A 148 3.91 -12.35 -26.13
N ILE A 149 4.04 -13.18 -25.09
CA ILE A 149 4.10 -12.75 -23.69
C ILE A 149 5.32 -11.84 -23.45
N GLU A 150 6.50 -12.23 -23.93
CA GLU A 150 7.74 -11.47 -23.78
C GLU A 150 7.69 -10.08 -24.44
N VAL A 151 7.01 -9.94 -25.59
CA VAL A 151 6.83 -8.63 -26.25
C VAL A 151 5.96 -7.68 -25.43
N LEU A 152 4.88 -8.18 -24.85
CA LEU A 152 4.06 -7.40 -23.91
C LEU A 152 4.89 -6.97 -22.71
N PHE A 153 5.78 -7.82 -22.23
CA PHE A 153 6.65 -7.53 -21.09
C PHE A 153 7.77 -6.54 -21.41
N LYS A 154 8.33 -6.58 -22.62
CA LYS A 154 9.43 -5.70 -23.03
C LYS A 154 8.98 -4.30 -23.47
N THR A 155 7.79 -4.15 -24.08
CA THR A 155 7.20 -2.84 -24.40
C THR A 155 6.67 -2.11 -23.18
N LYS A 156 6.30 -2.89 -22.15
CA LYS A 156 5.78 -2.42 -20.88
C LYS A 156 6.89 -2.51 -19.83
N GLU A 157 7.97 -1.72 -19.95
CA GLU A 157 8.91 -1.53 -18.82
C GLU A 157 8.09 -1.37 -17.54
N MET A 158 8.08 -2.44 -16.73
CA MET A 158 7.49 -2.61 -15.42
C MET A 158 6.16 -1.89 -15.14
N PHE A 159 5.04 -2.62 -15.23
CA PHE A 159 4.13 -2.53 -14.08
C PHE A 159 4.84 -3.24 -12.93
N ASN A 160 5.53 -2.46 -12.09
CA ASN A 160 6.19 -2.93 -10.85
C ASN A 160 5.27 -3.88 -10.07
N GLU A 161 3.97 -3.56 -10.08
CA GLU A 161 2.92 -4.28 -9.38
C GLU A 161 2.94 -5.76 -9.78
N LEU A 162 2.88 -6.14 -11.06
CA LEU A 162 2.69 -7.54 -11.49
C LEU A 162 3.99 -8.34 -11.71
N GLN A 163 5.16 -7.71 -11.52
CA GLN A 163 6.43 -8.33 -11.85
C GLN A 163 6.69 -9.63 -11.08
N ILE A 164 6.34 -9.63 -9.79
CA ILE A 164 6.47 -10.80 -8.90
C ILE A 164 5.53 -11.93 -9.36
N SER A 165 4.25 -11.63 -9.58
CA SER A 165 3.25 -12.58 -10.08
C SER A 165 3.64 -13.27 -11.39
N ILE A 166 4.24 -12.51 -12.32
CA ILE A 166 4.69 -13.06 -13.61
C ILE A 166 5.88 -14.01 -13.42
N SER A 167 6.86 -13.62 -12.61
CA SER A 167 8.02 -14.46 -12.34
C SER A 167 7.64 -15.74 -11.57
N GLN A 168 6.61 -15.68 -10.71
CA GLN A 168 6.01 -16.87 -10.09
C GLN A 168 5.42 -17.85 -11.13
N LEU A 169 4.65 -17.34 -12.09
CA LEU A 169 4.07 -18.16 -13.15
C LEU A 169 5.14 -18.81 -14.03
N TYR A 170 6.16 -18.05 -14.40
CA TYR A 170 7.27 -18.57 -15.19
C TYR A 170 8.03 -19.67 -14.45
N PHE A 171 8.28 -19.46 -13.14
CA PHE A 171 8.88 -20.48 -12.28
C PHE A 171 8.02 -21.75 -12.22
N LYS A 172 6.69 -21.61 -12.01
CA LYS A 172 5.74 -22.74 -12.03
C LYS A 172 5.87 -23.56 -13.31
N GLN A 173 5.80 -22.89 -14.47
CA GLN A 173 5.88 -23.53 -15.77
C GLN A 173 7.23 -24.25 -16.01
N GLN A 174 8.34 -23.67 -15.55
CA GLN A 174 9.66 -24.30 -15.67
C GLN A 174 9.78 -25.55 -14.80
N MET A 175 9.24 -25.51 -13.58
CA MET A 175 9.24 -26.66 -12.67
C MET A 175 8.36 -27.81 -13.22
N GLU A 176 7.18 -27.50 -13.76
CA GLU A 176 6.29 -28.50 -14.39
C GLU A 176 6.94 -29.19 -15.60
N LYS A 177 7.73 -28.44 -16.38
CA LYS A 177 8.48 -28.95 -17.54
C LYS A 177 9.81 -29.63 -17.16
N GLY A 178 10.18 -29.67 -15.88
CA GLY A 178 11.45 -30.25 -15.41
C GLY A 178 12.70 -29.43 -15.79
N LEU A 179 12.55 -28.14 -16.10
CA LEU A 179 13.64 -27.23 -16.48
C LEU A 179 14.27 -26.56 -15.24
N PHE A 180 14.91 -27.36 -14.38
CA PHE A 180 15.38 -26.89 -13.06
C PHE A 180 16.45 -25.79 -13.11
N ASP A 181 17.38 -25.83 -14.07
CA ASP A 181 18.38 -24.75 -14.20
C ASP A 181 17.75 -23.40 -14.56
N GLY A 182 16.64 -23.41 -15.31
CA GLY A 182 15.85 -22.22 -15.61
C GLY A 182 15.11 -21.73 -14.37
N ALA A 183 14.45 -22.65 -13.66
CA ALA A 183 13.72 -22.37 -12.42
C ALA A 183 14.64 -21.73 -11.37
N LEU A 184 15.86 -22.24 -11.20
CA LEU A 184 16.84 -21.68 -10.27
C LEU A 184 17.24 -20.24 -10.60
N ARG A 185 17.31 -19.87 -11.89
CA ARG A 185 17.56 -18.48 -12.30
C ARG A 185 16.36 -17.59 -11.98
N THR A 186 15.16 -18.07 -12.27
CA THR A 186 13.92 -17.33 -12.01
C THR A 186 13.68 -17.08 -10.52
N VAL A 187 14.02 -18.02 -9.63
CA VAL A 187 13.98 -17.77 -8.17
C VAL A 187 14.95 -16.67 -7.75
N ARG A 188 16.15 -16.63 -8.33
CA ARG A 188 17.11 -15.54 -8.04
C ARG A 188 16.60 -14.20 -8.53
N GLU A 189 15.97 -14.16 -9.70
CA GLU A 189 15.33 -12.96 -10.24
C GLU A 189 14.19 -12.47 -9.33
N LEU A 190 13.31 -13.38 -8.88
CA LEU A 190 12.26 -13.07 -7.89
C LEU A 190 12.84 -12.40 -6.64
N SER A 191 13.95 -12.90 -6.12
CA SER A 191 14.59 -12.32 -4.93
C SER A 191 15.06 -10.86 -5.14
N LEU A 192 15.56 -10.54 -6.34
CA LEU A 192 16.02 -9.19 -6.68
C LEU A 192 14.83 -8.24 -6.90
N GLN A 193 13.78 -8.73 -7.55
CA GLN A 193 12.55 -7.96 -7.78
C GLN A 193 11.89 -7.56 -6.46
N ILE A 194 11.72 -8.51 -5.53
CA ILE A 194 11.13 -8.25 -4.22
C ILE A 194 11.95 -7.25 -3.41
N ARG A 195 13.29 -7.35 -3.45
CA ARG A 195 14.19 -6.41 -2.77
C ARG A 195 14.06 -4.99 -3.32
N ASN A 196 14.02 -4.86 -4.66
CA ASN A 196 13.83 -3.57 -5.30
C ASN A 196 12.47 -2.95 -4.97
N GLU A 197 11.42 -3.76 -4.98
CA GLU A 197 10.07 -3.31 -4.64
C GLU A 197 9.98 -2.85 -3.18
N LYS A 198 10.61 -3.58 -2.26
CA LYS A 198 10.71 -3.19 -0.85
C LYS A 198 11.40 -1.83 -0.70
N GLN A 199 12.50 -1.63 -1.41
CA GLN A 199 13.24 -0.36 -1.37
C GLN A 199 12.39 0.82 -1.86
N LYS A 200 11.62 0.63 -2.94
CA LYS A 200 10.68 1.65 -3.45
C LYS A 200 9.60 2.00 -2.43
N MET A 201 9.06 1.01 -1.71
CA MET A 201 8.05 1.26 -0.66
C MET A 201 8.61 2.12 0.47
N ILE A 202 9.85 1.85 0.91
CA ILE A 202 10.54 2.65 1.95
C ILE A 202 10.78 4.09 1.47
N GLU A 203 11.19 4.27 0.22
CA GLU A 203 11.39 5.60 -0.38
C GLU A 203 10.07 6.37 -0.49
N LEU A 204 9.00 5.69 -0.88
CA LEU A 204 7.65 6.26 -0.97
C LEU A 204 7.13 6.69 0.41
N GLN A 205 7.35 5.87 1.45
CA GLN A 205 7.04 6.23 2.83
C GLN A 205 7.74 7.54 3.23
N GLY A 206 9.04 7.65 2.93
CA GLY A 206 9.82 8.85 3.22
C GLY A 206 9.33 10.09 2.47
N LYS A 207 8.81 9.93 1.25
CA LYS A 207 8.20 11.03 0.48
C LYS A 207 6.85 11.44 1.06
N ILE A 208 5.97 10.51 1.42
CA ILE A 208 4.65 10.79 2.02
C ILE A 208 4.80 11.60 3.31
N ILE A 209 5.77 11.24 4.16
CA ILE A 209 6.05 11.95 5.41
C ILE A 209 6.55 13.39 5.15
N LYS A 210 7.34 13.61 4.09
CA LYS A 210 7.96 14.91 3.78
C LYS A 210 7.02 15.84 3.02
N ASP A 211 6.31 15.30 2.04
CA ASP A 211 5.53 16.03 1.03
C ASP A 211 4.02 15.84 1.24
N ALA A 212 3.59 15.80 2.51
CA ALA A 212 2.19 15.66 2.93
C ALA A 212 1.23 16.74 2.35
N ILE A 213 1.70 17.65 1.49
CA ILE A 213 0.95 18.82 1.01
C ILE A 213 0.22 18.55 -0.33
N GLU A 214 0.47 17.44 -1.03
CA GLU A 214 -0.25 17.10 -2.28
C GLU A 214 -1.27 15.95 -2.12
N VAL A 215 -2.10 15.99 -1.07
CA VAL A 215 -3.24 15.07 -0.89
C VAL A 215 -4.44 15.50 -1.74
N SER A 216 -4.20 15.73 -3.03
CA SER A 216 -5.25 16.02 -4.02
C SER A 216 -5.83 14.74 -4.64
N LYS A 217 -5.28 13.56 -4.28
CA LYS A 217 -5.59 12.26 -4.89
C LYS A 217 -5.82 11.12 -3.88
N LYS A 218 -6.33 11.42 -2.67
CA LYS A 218 -6.60 10.43 -1.61
C LYS A 218 -7.33 9.18 -2.12
N LYS A 219 -8.42 9.38 -2.88
CA LYS A 219 -9.27 8.30 -3.39
C LYS A 219 -8.58 7.43 -4.45
N GLU A 220 -7.71 8.02 -5.26
CA GLU A 220 -6.93 7.30 -6.29
C GLU A 220 -5.85 6.43 -5.63
N LEU A 221 -5.20 6.96 -4.59
CA LEU A 221 -4.18 6.25 -3.81
C LEU A 221 -4.78 5.13 -2.96
N GLU A 222 -5.92 5.34 -2.30
CA GLU A 222 -6.62 4.28 -1.55
C GLU A 222 -7.03 3.11 -2.46
N LEU A 223 -7.53 3.41 -3.67
CA LEU A 223 -7.88 2.38 -4.66
C LEU A 223 -6.64 1.64 -5.18
N GLN A 224 -5.52 2.33 -5.37
CA GLN A 224 -4.24 1.69 -5.71
C GLN A 224 -3.76 0.78 -4.58
N MET A 225 -3.80 1.22 -3.32
CA MET A 225 -3.34 0.43 -2.17
C MET A 225 -4.21 -0.81 -1.94
N LYS A 226 -5.54 -0.68 -2.09
CA LYS A 226 -6.44 -1.83 -2.00
C LYS A 226 -6.11 -2.90 -3.05
N ARG A 227 -5.86 -2.48 -4.30
CA ARG A 227 -5.43 -3.39 -5.37
C ARG A 227 -4.09 -4.05 -5.07
N VAL A 228 -3.11 -3.29 -4.56
CA VAL A 228 -1.79 -3.82 -4.17
C VAL A 228 -1.93 -4.85 -3.04
N ASN A 229 -2.80 -4.61 -2.07
CA ASN A 229 -3.02 -5.54 -0.96
C ASN A 229 -3.69 -6.84 -1.45
N GLU A 230 -4.77 -6.74 -2.22
CA GLU A 230 -5.44 -7.90 -2.84
C GLU A 230 -4.50 -8.70 -3.75
N GLN A 231 -3.60 -8.03 -4.45
CA GLN A 231 -2.57 -8.69 -5.25
C GLN A 231 -1.53 -9.40 -4.36
N THR A 232 -1.04 -8.76 -3.31
CA THR A 232 0.00 -9.33 -2.45
C THR A 232 -0.51 -10.57 -1.71
N VAL A 233 -1.79 -10.59 -1.32
CA VAL A 233 -2.45 -11.78 -0.76
C VAL A 233 -2.48 -12.93 -1.77
N ARG A 234 -2.80 -12.66 -3.04
CA ARG A 234 -2.76 -13.66 -4.12
C ARG A 234 -1.35 -14.17 -4.40
N GLU A 235 -0.35 -13.30 -4.40
CA GLU A 235 1.05 -13.73 -4.56
C GLU A 235 1.48 -14.69 -3.44
N ARG A 236 0.99 -14.48 -2.21
CA ARG A 236 1.27 -15.35 -1.07
C ARG A 236 0.71 -16.76 -1.24
N THR A 237 -0.53 -16.88 -1.73
CA THR A 237 -1.13 -18.19 -2.00
C THR A 237 -0.36 -18.91 -3.10
N THR A 238 0.03 -18.20 -4.16
CA THR A 238 0.85 -18.76 -5.24
C THR A 238 2.22 -19.22 -4.73
N PHE A 239 2.88 -18.49 -3.83
CA PHE A 239 4.14 -18.92 -3.24
C PHE A 239 4.03 -20.24 -2.45
N LEU A 240 2.92 -20.46 -1.76
CA LEU A 240 2.65 -21.73 -1.07
C LEU A 240 2.46 -22.88 -2.06
N GLU A 241 1.72 -22.64 -3.16
CA GLU A 241 1.59 -23.62 -4.24
C GLU A 241 2.94 -23.96 -4.88
N LEU A 242 3.79 -22.96 -5.13
CA LEU A 242 5.12 -23.16 -5.67
C LEU A 242 5.97 -24.03 -4.75
N LYS A 243 5.87 -23.82 -3.43
CA LYS A 243 6.58 -24.63 -2.44
C LYS A 243 6.12 -26.09 -2.51
N HIS A 244 4.81 -26.33 -2.52
CA HIS A 244 4.28 -27.69 -2.68
C HIS A 244 4.71 -28.35 -3.99
N LEU A 245 4.80 -27.58 -5.09
CA LEU A 245 5.27 -28.09 -6.37
C LEU A 245 6.75 -28.52 -6.30
N VAL A 246 7.59 -27.76 -5.62
CA VAL A 246 9.01 -28.12 -5.37
C VAL A 246 9.11 -29.36 -4.49
N GLU A 247 8.32 -29.45 -3.42
CA GLU A 247 8.25 -30.62 -2.53
C GLU A 247 7.80 -31.89 -3.28
N ASP A 248 6.77 -31.77 -4.12
CA ASP A 248 6.27 -32.86 -4.97
C ASP A 248 7.32 -33.30 -5.99
N ALA A 249 8.04 -32.36 -6.60
CA ALA A 249 9.15 -32.67 -7.49
C ALA A 249 10.24 -33.43 -6.72
N LEU A 250 10.61 -32.98 -5.52
CA LEU A 250 11.57 -33.65 -4.64
C LEU A 250 11.14 -35.11 -4.38
N HIS A 251 9.88 -35.32 -3.98
CA HIS A 251 9.33 -36.64 -3.67
C HIS A 251 9.27 -37.59 -4.87
N ARG A 252 9.00 -37.08 -6.07
CA ARG A 252 9.02 -37.90 -7.31
C ARG A 252 10.42 -38.39 -7.63
N TYR A 253 11.44 -37.55 -7.45
CA TYR A 253 12.83 -37.91 -7.72
C TYR A 253 13.40 -38.89 -6.67
N TYR A 254 13.00 -38.80 -5.40
CA TYR A 254 13.41 -39.77 -4.36
C TYR A 254 12.83 -41.18 -4.53
N LYS A 255 11.76 -41.36 -5.32
CA LYS A 255 11.12 -42.66 -5.59
C LYS A 255 11.68 -43.41 -6.80
N GLY A 256 12.57 -42.80 -7.60
CA GLY A 256 13.22 -43.43 -8.76
C GLY A 256 14.57 -44.10 -8.42
N GLU A 257 14.96 -45.14 -9.15
CA GLU A 257 16.31 -45.72 -9.05
C GLU A 257 17.37 -44.76 -9.64
N LEU A 258 18.23 -44.21 -8.78
CA LEU A 258 19.11 -43.08 -9.06
C LEU A 258 20.23 -43.37 -10.08
N THR A 259 20.22 -42.66 -11.20
CA THR A 259 21.35 -42.48 -12.12
C THR A 259 22.15 -41.20 -11.81
N LYS A 260 23.43 -41.12 -12.21
CA LYS A 260 24.33 -39.96 -11.95
C LYS A 260 23.85 -38.61 -12.54
N LYS A 261 22.91 -38.61 -13.50
CA LYS A 261 22.28 -37.39 -14.02
C LYS A 261 21.15 -36.89 -13.11
N GLU A 262 20.44 -37.80 -12.47
CA GLU A 262 19.34 -37.49 -11.54
C GLU A 262 19.88 -36.93 -10.22
N GLU A 263 21.09 -37.35 -9.80
CA GLU A 263 21.79 -36.81 -8.63
C GLU A 263 22.07 -35.29 -8.74
N LYS A 264 22.47 -34.80 -9.93
CA LYS A 264 22.62 -33.36 -10.18
C LYS A 264 21.30 -32.61 -10.24
N GLY A 265 20.25 -33.26 -10.75
CA GLY A 265 18.90 -32.68 -10.77
C GLY A 265 18.38 -32.46 -9.34
N ILE A 266 18.61 -33.42 -8.45
CA ILE A 266 18.24 -33.33 -7.03
C ILE A 266 18.96 -32.18 -6.33
N ASP A 267 20.27 -32.01 -6.55
CA ASP A 267 21.01 -30.87 -5.99
C ASP A 267 20.43 -29.52 -6.46
N THR A 268 20.11 -29.41 -7.75
CA THR A 268 19.47 -28.20 -8.30
C THR A 268 18.09 -27.95 -7.67
N ILE A 269 17.28 -28.99 -7.46
CA ILE A 269 15.95 -28.87 -6.82
C ILE A 269 16.10 -28.47 -5.35
N LEU A 270 17.05 -29.03 -4.59
CA LEU A 270 17.33 -28.63 -3.21
C LEU A 270 17.78 -27.16 -3.13
N GLN A 271 18.60 -26.70 -4.07
CA GLN A 271 18.98 -25.29 -4.17
C GLN A 271 17.78 -24.40 -4.50
N ILE A 272 16.85 -24.88 -5.32
CA ILE A 272 15.60 -24.18 -5.62
C ILE A 272 14.74 -24.08 -4.36
N ASP A 273 14.56 -25.16 -3.61
CA ASP A 273 13.78 -25.21 -2.37
C ASP A 273 14.28 -24.22 -1.32
N TYR A 274 15.59 -24.25 -1.06
CA TYR A 274 16.24 -23.32 -0.14
C TYR A 274 16.02 -21.86 -0.57
N ARG A 275 16.30 -21.53 -1.84
CA ARG A 275 16.15 -20.16 -2.33
C ARG A 275 14.69 -19.72 -2.43
N LEU A 276 13.77 -20.63 -2.70
CA LEU A 276 12.34 -20.33 -2.73
C LEU A 276 11.87 -19.98 -1.32
N THR A 277 12.33 -20.71 -0.30
CA THR A 277 12.07 -20.39 1.10
C THR A 277 12.58 -18.98 1.47
N ASP A 278 13.78 -18.61 1.00
CA ASP A 278 14.30 -17.26 1.18
C ASP A 278 13.42 -16.20 0.52
N VAL A 279 13.00 -16.46 -0.73
CA VAL A 279 12.12 -15.57 -1.50
C VAL A 279 10.78 -15.38 -0.81
N ILE A 280 10.21 -16.43 -0.23
CA ILE A 280 8.98 -16.38 0.57
C ILE A 280 9.18 -15.47 1.79
N SER A 281 10.29 -15.61 2.52
CA SER A 281 10.59 -14.75 3.67
C SER A 281 10.76 -13.27 3.28
N LEU A 282 11.39 -13.02 2.14
CA LEU A 282 11.56 -11.66 1.59
C LEU A 282 10.21 -11.07 1.19
N HIS A 283 9.31 -11.88 0.62
CA HIS A 283 7.98 -11.45 0.24
C HIS A 283 7.11 -11.12 1.45
N GLU A 284 7.16 -11.93 2.51
CA GLU A 284 6.46 -11.63 3.77
C GLU A 284 6.98 -10.31 4.38
N SER A 285 8.29 -10.06 4.31
CA SER A 285 8.84 -8.77 4.73
C SER A 285 8.36 -7.59 3.85
N LEU A 286 8.22 -7.78 2.53
CA LEU A 286 7.65 -6.76 1.64
C LEU A 286 6.18 -6.48 1.99
N PHE A 287 5.41 -7.51 2.34
CA PHE A 287 4.03 -7.38 2.78
C PHE A 287 3.91 -6.51 4.04
N ILE A 288 4.75 -6.75 5.05
CA ILE A 288 4.80 -5.92 6.27
C ILE A 288 5.09 -4.44 5.94
N GLU A 289 6.05 -4.16 5.05
CA GLU A 289 6.35 -2.78 4.65
C GLU A 289 5.18 -2.13 3.90
N LYS A 290 4.47 -2.87 3.05
CA LYS A 290 3.26 -2.39 2.36
C LYS A 290 2.15 -2.03 3.37
N GLN A 291 1.91 -2.87 4.38
CA GLN A 291 0.94 -2.58 5.44
C GLN A 291 1.37 -1.37 6.29
N ARG A 292 2.66 -1.24 6.56
CA ARG A 292 3.20 -0.07 7.27
C ARG A 292 3.03 1.23 6.49
N LEU A 293 3.23 1.18 5.18
CA LEU A 293 3.00 2.32 4.29
C LEU A 293 1.53 2.77 4.35
N GLU A 294 0.58 1.83 4.35
CA GLU A 294 -0.85 2.11 4.51
C GLU A 294 -1.13 2.84 5.83
N LYS A 295 -0.60 2.32 6.95
CA LYS A 295 -0.75 2.96 8.28
C LYS A 295 -0.17 4.37 8.29
N VAL A 296 1.08 4.55 7.84
CA VAL A 296 1.73 5.87 7.81
C VAL A 296 0.99 6.84 6.91
N MET A 297 0.44 6.39 5.78
CA MET A 297 -0.37 7.24 4.90
C MET A 297 -1.66 7.68 5.60
N SER A 298 -2.41 6.76 6.23
CA SER A 298 -3.63 7.11 6.98
C SER A 298 -3.33 8.09 8.12
N GLU A 299 -2.30 7.83 8.91
CA GLU A 299 -1.83 8.74 9.97
C GLU A 299 -1.42 10.11 9.40
N SER A 300 -0.72 10.15 8.26
CA SER A 300 -0.32 11.41 7.63
C SER A 300 -1.54 12.19 7.13
N VAL A 301 -2.54 11.51 6.56
CA VAL A 301 -3.80 12.13 6.13
C VAL A 301 -4.59 12.66 7.33
N GLU A 302 -4.68 11.89 8.41
CA GLU A 302 -5.32 12.33 9.65
C GLU A 302 -4.60 13.55 10.22
N TYR A 303 -3.27 13.50 10.32
CA TYR A 303 -2.44 14.62 10.72
C TYR A 303 -2.67 15.85 9.84
N LEU A 304 -2.83 15.68 8.52
CA LEU A 304 -3.15 16.78 7.62
C LEU A 304 -4.55 17.34 7.83
N ILE A 305 -5.56 16.52 8.09
CA ILE A 305 -6.92 16.99 8.37
C ILE A 305 -6.91 17.79 9.67
N LEU A 306 -6.24 17.27 10.70
CA LEU A 306 -6.06 17.95 11.99
C LEU A 306 -5.31 19.27 11.83
N ASN A 307 -4.29 19.30 10.95
CA ASN A 307 -3.47 20.49 10.71
C ASN A 307 -3.93 21.37 9.54
N ALA A 308 -4.95 20.98 8.78
CA ALA A 308 -5.54 21.81 7.72
C ALA A 308 -6.14 23.08 8.30
N PHE A 309 -6.58 23.01 9.55
CA PHE A 309 -7.07 24.15 10.34
C PHE A 309 -5.96 24.80 11.19
N SER A 310 -4.74 24.25 11.20
CA SER A 310 -3.60 24.85 11.89
C SER A 310 -2.94 25.91 11.03
N VAL A 311 -2.83 27.13 11.56
CA VAL A 311 -2.15 28.23 10.89
C VAL A 311 -0.64 27.94 10.92
N LYS A 312 -0.06 27.65 9.76
CA LYS A 312 1.41 27.55 9.63
C LYS A 312 2.00 28.94 9.80
N LEU A 313 2.61 29.16 10.95
CA LEU A 313 3.19 30.43 11.33
C LEU A 313 4.66 30.46 10.88
N ASN A 314 5.01 31.36 9.96
CA ASN A 314 6.41 31.49 9.55
C ASN A 314 7.20 32.18 10.67
N PHE A 315 7.93 31.39 11.46
CA PHE A 315 8.63 31.90 12.64
C PHE A 315 9.60 33.05 12.33
N GLU A 316 10.25 33.03 11.16
CA GLU A 316 11.20 34.09 10.77
C GLU A 316 10.48 35.40 10.44
N LYS A 317 9.39 35.35 9.67
CA LYS A 317 8.68 36.55 9.24
C LYS A 317 7.70 37.08 10.27
N GLU A 318 6.93 36.20 10.90
CA GLU A 318 5.78 36.56 11.72
C GLU A 318 6.14 36.63 13.22
N VAL A 319 7.13 35.87 13.69
CA VAL A 319 7.57 35.92 15.10
C VAL A 319 8.84 36.75 15.25
N LEU A 320 9.93 36.36 14.60
CA LEU A 320 11.20 37.08 14.70
C LEU A 320 11.11 38.49 14.12
N GLY A 321 10.44 38.66 12.98
CA GLY A 321 10.19 39.97 12.38
C GLY A 321 9.50 40.94 13.35
N GLU A 322 8.49 40.47 14.06
CA GLU A 322 7.72 41.30 15.00
C GLU A 322 8.46 41.53 16.33
N ILE A 323 9.22 40.54 16.81
CA ILE A 323 10.13 40.67 17.96
C ILE A 323 11.19 41.75 17.71
N VAL A 324 11.79 41.74 16.52
CA VAL A 324 12.81 42.73 16.12
C VAL A 324 12.19 44.11 15.93
N ARG A 325 11.01 44.18 15.31
CA ARG A 325 10.29 45.45 15.07
C ARG A 325 9.85 46.13 16.35
N ASN A 326 9.35 45.37 17.32
CA ASN A 326 8.81 45.88 18.58
C ASN A 326 9.84 45.96 19.71
N GLN A 327 11.10 45.60 19.44
CA GLN A 327 12.22 45.64 20.40
C GLN A 327 11.86 44.97 21.74
N VAL A 328 11.33 43.75 21.66
CA VAL A 328 10.84 43.01 22.83
C VAL A 328 11.96 42.81 23.85
N GLY A 329 11.67 43.06 25.12
CA GLY A 329 12.63 42.94 26.22
C GLY A 329 13.20 41.53 26.37
N VAL A 330 14.45 41.46 26.87
CA VAL A 330 15.22 40.20 27.01
C VAL A 330 14.49 39.16 27.88
N GLU A 331 13.73 39.59 28.88
CA GLU A 331 12.94 38.70 29.75
C GLU A 331 11.83 37.99 28.97
N SER A 332 11.05 38.73 28.17
CA SER A 332 10.00 38.18 27.31
C SER A 332 10.56 37.31 26.19
N LEU A 333 11.74 37.64 25.67
CA LEU A 333 12.48 36.78 24.73
C LEU A 333 12.86 35.43 25.38
N GLY A 334 13.20 35.47 26.67
CA GLY A 334 13.46 34.28 27.48
C GLY A 334 12.27 33.33 27.51
N GLU A 335 11.05 33.85 27.59
CA GLU A 335 9.82 33.04 27.58
C GLU A 335 9.55 32.38 26.22
N VAL A 336 9.80 33.09 25.11
CA VAL A 336 9.66 32.54 23.75
C VAL A 336 10.69 31.43 23.48
N VAL A 337 11.91 31.56 24.01
CA VAL A 337 13.02 30.63 23.74
C VAL A 337 13.05 29.44 24.72
N ARG A 338 12.50 29.58 25.93
CA ARG A 338 12.49 28.54 26.98
C ARG A 338 11.99 27.17 26.52
N PRO A 339 10.92 27.04 25.71
CA PRO A 339 10.45 25.75 25.21
C PRO A 339 11.46 25.02 24.31
N PHE A 340 12.33 25.78 23.63
CA PHE A 340 13.36 25.23 22.73
C PHE A 340 14.64 24.85 23.47
N ILE A 341 14.82 25.30 24.71
CA ILE A 341 15.98 24.95 25.53
C ILE A 341 15.64 23.67 26.31
N SER A 342 16.19 22.54 25.85
CA SER A 342 16.05 21.27 26.57
C SER A 342 16.65 21.36 27.97
N LEU A 343 15.91 20.97 29.00
CA LEU A 343 16.46 20.72 30.33
C LEU A 343 17.57 19.65 30.20
N ARG A 344 18.82 20.05 30.44
CA ARG A 344 19.93 19.10 30.56
C ARG A 344 19.73 18.30 31.84
N VAL A 345 19.03 17.18 31.77
CA VAL A 345 18.98 16.21 32.86
C VAL A 345 20.33 15.48 32.88
N PRO A 346 21.16 15.64 33.93
CA PRO A 346 22.38 14.86 34.05
C PRO A 346 22.04 13.37 34.06
N ARG A 347 22.69 12.60 33.19
CA ARG A 347 22.48 11.15 33.11
C ARG A 347 23.14 10.49 34.32
N PHE A 348 22.34 10.07 35.30
CA PHE A 348 22.82 9.23 36.39
C PHE A 348 22.68 7.76 36.03
N PHE A 349 23.72 6.97 36.28
CA PHE A 349 23.66 5.53 36.16
C PHE A 349 22.97 4.95 37.40
N HIS A 350 21.79 4.34 37.23
CA HIS A 350 21.08 3.69 38.32
C HIS A 350 21.76 2.35 38.66
N PRO A 351 22.32 2.14 39.86
CA PRO A 351 23.09 0.92 40.17
C PRO A 351 22.31 -0.39 39.99
N VAL A 352 20.98 -0.35 40.17
CA VAL A 352 20.12 -1.54 40.01
C VAL A 352 20.07 -2.05 38.57
N ARG A 353 20.42 -1.22 37.56
CA ARG A 353 20.53 -1.65 36.15
C ARG A 353 21.59 -2.74 35.93
N MET A 354 22.53 -2.91 36.86
CA MET A 354 23.51 -4.00 36.80
C MET A 354 22.88 -5.38 37.00
N PHE A 355 21.74 -5.45 37.69
CA PHE A 355 21.03 -6.70 37.98
C PHE A 355 19.91 -7.01 36.97
N GLU A 356 19.66 -6.12 36.00
CA GLU A 356 18.75 -6.40 34.90
C GLU A 356 19.33 -7.52 34.01
N LYS A 357 18.44 -8.30 33.38
CA LYS A 357 18.83 -9.37 32.46
C LYS A 357 19.66 -8.76 31.32
N GLN A 358 20.96 -9.01 31.32
CA GLN A 358 21.82 -8.57 30.24
C GLN A 358 21.58 -9.43 29.00
N ARG A 359 21.25 -8.77 27.87
CA ARG A 359 21.18 -9.45 26.57
C ARG A 359 22.59 -9.93 26.23
N ARG A 360 22.80 -11.25 26.20
CA ARG A 360 24.03 -11.82 25.65
C ARG A 360 24.13 -11.38 24.20
N LYS A 361 25.19 -10.64 23.88
CA LYS A 361 25.53 -10.32 22.50
C LYS A 361 25.93 -11.64 21.84
N LYS A 362 25.03 -12.23 21.04
CA LYS A 362 25.43 -13.30 20.13
C LYS A 362 26.53 -12.70 19.24
N GLU A 363 27.69 -13.35 19.20
CA GLU A 363 28.65 -13.07 18.14
C GLU A 363 27.89 -13.17 16.82
N LYS A 364 28.07 -12.16 15.96
CA LYS A 364 27.58 -12.23 14.59
C LYS A 364 28.43 -13.28 13.89
N GLU A 365 28.08 -14.55 14.07
CA GLU A 365 28.33 -15.53 13.02
C GLU A 365 27.60 -15.01 11.77
N GLU A 366 28.30 -15.13 10.65
CA GLU A 366 27.86 -14.67 9.35
C GLU A 366 26.41 -15.08 9.09
N GLN A 367 25.66 -14.16 8.49
CA GLN A 367 24.23 -14.24 8.28
C GLN A 367 23.83 -15.49 7.47
N GLU A 368 23.70 -16.64 8.13
CA GLU A 368 22.63 -17.56 7.80
C GLU A 368 21.32 -16.83 8.04
N MET A 369 20.47 -16.88 7.02
CA MET A 369 19.25 -16.11 6.96
C MET A 369 18.41 -16.37 8.19
N PHE A 370 18.27 -15.30 8.97
CA PHE A 370 17.33 -15.23 10.07
C PHE A 370 15.95 -15.46 9.46
N ILE A 371 15.39 -16.65 9.68
CA ILE A 371 13.96 -16.87 9.58
C ILE A 371 13.36 -15.86 10.58
N PRO A 372 12.64 -14.81 10.15
CA PRO A 372 11.86 -14.05 11.09
C PRO A 372 10.67 -14.94 11.42
N VAL A 373 10.87 -15.85 12.36
CA VAL A 373 9.75 -16.26 13.20
C VAL A 373 9.27 -14.95 13.79
N ILE A 374 8.05 -14.55 13.44
CA ILE A 374 7.37 -13.43 14.07
C ILE A 374 7.45 -13.73 15.57
N ASP A 375 8.33 -13.04 16.27
CA ASP A 375 8.50 -13.23 17.69
C ASP A 375 7.21 -12.69 18.29
N GLU A 376 6.29 -13.60 18.65
CA GLU A 376 5.00 -13.26 19.26
C GLU A 376 5.20 -12.29 20.43
N GLU A 377 6.36 -12.34 21.09
CA GLU A 377 6.78 -11.43 22.15
C GLU A 377 6.91 -9.97 21.71
N ILE A 378 7.41 -9.68 20.50
CA ILE A 378 7.56 -8.30 19.99
C ILE A 378 6.21 -7.73 19.57
N LEU A 379 5.39 -8.54 18.90
CA LEU A 379 4.03 -8.15 18.52
C LEU A 379 3.16 -7.92 19.78
N MET A 380 3.22 -8.84 20.76
CA MET A 380 2.55 -8.68 22.05
C MET A 380 3.05 -7.46 22.82
N GLU A 381 4.35 -7.12 22.75
CA GLU A 381 4.88 -5.95 23.44
C GLU A 381 4.45 -4.63 22.76
N GLN A 382 4.31 -4.60 21.43
CA GLN A 382 3.72 -3.49 20.70
C GLN A 382 2.22 -3.35 21.00
N GLU A 383 1.44 -4.43 20.90
CA GLU A 383 0.02 -4.41 21.25
C GLU A 383 -0.20 -3.98 22.71
N ARG A 384 0.66 -4.42 23.64
CA ARG A 384 0.57 -4.03 25.05
C ARG A 384 0.85 -2.55 25.25
N LYS A 385 1.79 -1.97 24.49
CA LYS A 385 2.08 -0.53 24.52
C LYS A 385 0.92 0.27 23.95
N GLU A 386 0.40 -0.13 22.80
CA GLU A 386 -0.76 0.53 22.18
C GLU A 386 -2.00 0.47 23.09
N ARG A 387 -2.29 -0.69 23.70
CA ARG A 387 -3.37 -0.83 24.69
C ARG A 387 -3.15 0.05 25.92
N TYR A 388 -1.94 0.08 26.46
CA TYR A 388 -1.62 0.90 27.63
C TYR A 388 -1.79 2.40 27.35
N GLU A 389 -1.36 2.87 26.17
CA GLU A 389 -1.54 4.26 25.76
C GLU A 389 -3.02 4.60 25.56
N ALA A 390 -3.80 3.71 24.92
CA ALA A 390 -5.24 3.87 24.75
C ALA A 390 -5.99 3.91 26.09
N GLU A 391 -5.68 2.99 27.01
CA GLU A 391 -6.27 2.97 28.36
C GLU A 391 -5.95 4.24 29.15
N ARG A 392 -4.70 4.72 29.04
CA ARG A 392 -4.29 5.96 29.70
C ARG A 392 -5.06 7.16 29.14
N LEU A 393 -5.20 7.24 27.82
CA LEU A 393 -5.94 8.30 27.15
C LEU A 393 -7.41 8.31 27.58
N GLN A 394 -8.06 7.13 27.59
CA GLN A 394 -9.45 6.97 28.02
C GLN A 394 -9.65 7.42 29.48
N ARG A 395 -8.72 7.05 30.39
CA ARG A 395 -8.76 7.50 31.80
C ARG A 395 -8.66 9.02 31.93
N GLU A 396 -7.75 9.64 31.18
CA GLU A 396 -7.56 11.09 31.19
C GLU A 396 -8.81 11.82 30.63
N GLN A 397 -9.38 11.35 29.51
CA GLN A 397 -10.61 11.90 28.93
C GLN A 397 -11.81 11.77 29.88
N LYS A 398 -11.96 10.61 30.53
CA LYS A 398 -13.02 10.38 31.50
C LYS A 398 -12.90 11.29 32.73
N TYR A 399 -11.68 11.52 33.20
CA TYR A 399 -11.43 12.48 34.29
C TYR A 399 -11.82 13.91 33.89
N LEU A 400 -11.43 14.35 32.69
CA LEU A 400 -11.81 15.67 32.17
C LEU A 400 -13.32 15.80 32.04
N LEU A 401 -13.99 14.77 31.52
CA LEU A 401 -15.43 14.75 31.38
C LEU A 401 -16.15 14.86 32.74
N LYS A 402 -15.71 14.07 33.73
CA LYS A 402 -16.25 14.16 35.10
C LYS A 402 -16.06 15.55 35.69
N LEU A 403 -14.86 16.11 35.56
CA LEU A 403 -14.52 17.44 36.07
C LEU A 403 -15.38 18.53 35.42
N LEU A 404 -15.58 18.43 34.10
CA LEU A 404 -16.40 19.38 33.37
C LEU A 404 -17.85 19.29 33.77
N LEU A 405 -18.42 18.10 34.01
CA LEU A 405 -19.85 17.90 34.24
C LEU A 405 -20.30 17.94 35.69
N GLN A 406 -19.40 17.69 36.65
CA GLN A 406 -19.74 17.66 38.07
C GLN A 406 -20.46 18.94 38.57
N PRO A 407 -20.10 20.16 38.12
CA PRO A 407 -20.83 21.37 38.49
C PRO A 407 -22.28 21.39 37.99
N LEU A 408 -22.61 20.70 36.89
CA LEU A 408 -23.99 20.61 36.39
C LEU A 408 -24.90 19.91 37.38
N LEU A 409 -24.42 19.08 38.31
CA LEU A 409 -25.27 18.45 39.32
C LEU A 409 -25.92 19.48 40.26
N THR A 410 -25.27 20.63 40.44
CA THR A 410 -25.72 21.70 41.38
C THR A 410 -26.17 22.98 40.67
N LYS A 411 -25.66 23.28 39.48
CA LYS A 411 -25.99 24.47 38.67
C LYS A 411 -26.66 24.06 37.35
N GLU A 412 -27.60 24.86 36.85
CA GLU A 412 -28.25 24.62 35.55
C GLU A 412 -27.36 24.98 34.36
N SER A 413 -26.50 26.00 34.53
CA SER A 413 -25.49 26.41 33.56
C SER A 413 -24.27 27.02 34.25
N TYR A 414 -23.10 26.95 33.61
CA TYR A 414 -21.88 27.64 34.02
C TYR A 414 -20.92 27.76 32.84
N THR A 415 -19.91 28.62 32.99
CA THR A 415 -18.86 28.79 31.98
C THR A 415 -17.61 27.96 32.29
N ILE A 416 -16.86 27.56 31.27
CA ILE A 416 -15.56 26.89 31.46
C ILE A 416 -14.60 27.77 32.27
N LYS A 417 -14.67 29.09 32.09
CA LYS A 417 -13.90 30.05 32.87
C LYS A 417 -14.13 29.90 34.37
N GLU A 418 -15.38 29.74 34.82
CA GLU A 418 -15.70 29.51 36.24
C GLU A 418 -15.11 28.19 36.76
N ILE A 419 -15.09 27.13 35.96
CA ILE A 419 -14.42 25.86 36.34
C ILE A 419 -12.92 26.05 36.48
N LEU A 420 -12.31 26.74 35.53
CA LEU A 420 -10.87 26.96 35.54
C LEU A 420 -10.44 27.89 36.67
N ASP A 421 -11.24 28.90 37.01
CA ASP A 421 -11.01 29.77 38.15
C ASP A 421 -11.19 29.02 39.49
N THR A 422 -12.22 28.18 39.63
CA THR A 422 -12.40 27.33 40.83
C THR A 422 -11.31 26.29 40.98
N LEU A 423 -10.88 25.65 39.89
CA LEU A 423 -9.74 24.72 39.91
C LEU A 423 -8.41 25.39 40.25
N ARG A 424 -8.24 26.65 39.83
CA ARG A 424 -7.04 27.44 40.19
C ARG A 424 -7.00 27.71 41.69
N GLU A 425 -8.16 27.94 42.31
CA GLU A 425 -8.29 28.19 43.75
C GLU A 425 -8.17 26.90 44.58
N ASP A 426 -8.75 25.78 44.12
CA ASP A 426 -8.77 24.51 44.85
C ASP A 426 -7.47 23.69 44.72
N ASP A 427 -6.89 23.58 43.50
CA ASP A 427 -5.66 22.81 43.26
C ASP A 427 -4.85 23.34 42.06
N SER A 428 -3.95 24.27 42.35
CA SER A 428 -3.05 24.93 41.39
C SER A 428 -2.20 23.96 40.55
N ASN A 429 -1.85 22.78 41.10
CA ASN A 429 -1.06 21.78 40.36
C ASN A 429 -1.89 21.06 39.29
N VAL A 430 -3.15 20.75 39.61
CA VAL A 430 -4.08 20.13 38.66
C VAL A 430 -4.45 21.11 37.56
N TYR A 431 -4.71 22.38 37.91
CA TYR A 431 -4.92 23.46 36.95
C TYR A 431 -3.75 23.57 35.95
N THR A 432 -2.52 23.61 36.46
CA THR A 432 -1.30 23.70 35.62
C THR A 432 -1.13 22.47 34.71
N ARG A 433 -1.45 21.27 35.20
CA ARG A 433 -1.36 20.03 34.42
C ARG A 433 -2.35 19.99 33.26
N ILE A 434 -3.58 20.45 33.49
CA ILE A 434 -4.66 20.42 32.51
C ILE A 434 -4.50 21.53 31.46
N THR A 435 -4.12 22.74 31.90
CA THR A 435 -3.99 23.92 31.01
C THR A 435 -2.73 23.93 30.13
N LYS A 436 -1.67 23.21 30.54
CA LYS A 436 -0.46 22.99 29.72
C LYS A 436 -0.58 21.85 28.71
N GLY A 437 -1.55 20.94 28.89
CA GLY A 437 -1.76 19.81 27.99
C GLY A 437 -2.63 20.17 26.78
N LEU A 438 -2.29 19.65 25.59
CA LEU A 438 -3.12 19.74 24.38
C LEU A 438 -4.48 19.00 24.50
N MET A 439 -4.60 18.11 25.49
CA MET A 439 -5.76 17.24 25.71
C MET A 439 -7.04 17.99 26.08
N LEU A 440 -6.98 19.05 26.88
CA LEU A 440 -8.19 19.82 27.23
C LEU A 440 -8.80 20.44 25.96
N TYR A 441 -7.96 21.01 25.10
CA TYR A 441 -8.39 21.70 23.89
C TYR A 441 -9.04 20.74 22.89
N SER A 442 -8.37 19.62 22.59
CA SER A 442 -8.93 18.61 21.68
C SER A 442 -10.24 18.05 22.22
N PHE A 443 -10.31 17.81 23.54
CA PHE A 443 -11.51 17.29 24.17
C PHE A 443 -12.69 18.27 24.14
N LEU A 444 -12.47 19.56 24.40
CA LEU A 444 -13.52 20.59 24.33
C LEU A 444 -14.09 20.75 22.91
N VAL A 445 -13.23 20.70 21.89
CA VAL A 445 -13.68 20.72 20.49
C VAL A 445 -14.53 19.48 20.20
N THR A 446 -14.08 18.31 20.63
CA THR A 446 -14.81 17.06 20.39
C THR A 446 -16.17 17.05 21.09
N LEU A 447 -16.25 17.61 22.31
CA LEU A 447 -17.52 17.76 23.03
C LEU A 447 -18.46 18.78 22.38
N HIS A 448 -17.94 19.89 21.83
CA HIS A 448 -18.77 20.87 21.11
C HIS A 448 -19.38 20.29 19.83
N THR A 449 -18.65 19.42 19.12
CA THR A 449 -19.14 18.79 17.88
C THR A 449 -20.08 17.61 18.11
N ALA A 450 -20.15 17.08 19.34
CA ALA A 450 -20.96 15.92 19.67
C ALA A 450 -22.33 16.34 20.20
N GLU A 451 -23.40 15.71 19.70
CA GLU A 451 -24.72 15.83 20.33
C GLU A 451 -24.75 14.97 21.60
N THR A 452 -24.66 15.60 22.77
CA THR A 452 -24.45 14.89 24.03
C THR A 452 -25.72 14.62 24.83
N LYS A 453 -26.08 13.34 24.95
CA LYS A 453 -27.18 12.84 25.78
C LYS A 453 -26.66 11.81 26.79
N PHE A 454 -27.01 11.99 28.06
CA PHE A 454 -26.76 10.99 29.11
C PHE A 454 -27.88 9.95 29.09
N GLU A 455 -27.64 8.81 28.45
CA GLU A 455 -28.52 7.66 28.53
C GLU A 455 -27.77 6.39 28.90
N ILE A 456 -28.46 5.52 29.63
CA ILE A 456 -28.00 4.15 29.81
C ILE A 456 -28.31 3.42 28.49
N ILE A 457 -27.29 3.36 27.64
CA ILE A 457 -27.35 2.67 26.36
C ILE A 457 -27.35 1.15 26.61
N PRO A 458 -28.25 0.37 25.97
CA PRO A 458 -28.18 -1.09 26.00
C PRO A 458 -26.81 -1.61 25.54
N THR A 459 -26.25 -2.59 26.23
CA THR A 459 -24.90 -3.13 25.98
C THR A 459 -24.69 -3.57 24.52
N GLU A 460 -25.76 -4.01 23.85
CA GLU A 460 -25.79 -4.46 22.45
C GLU A 460 -25.54 -3.31 21.45
N LEU A 461 -25.86 -2.07 21.81
CA LEU A 461 -25.73 -0.90 20.93
C LEU A 461 -24.39 -0.17 21.09
N LEU A 462 -23.65 -0.42 22.18
CA LEU A 462 -22.37 0.23 22.47
C LEU A 462 -21.34 0.19 21.32
N PRO A 463 -21.19 -0.90 20.55
CA PRO A 463 -20.24 -0.94 19.43
C PRO A 463 -20.57 0.04 18.30
N PHE A 464 -21.82 0.48 18.19
CA PHE A 464 -22.34 1.30 17.10
C PHE A 464 -22.48 2.79 17.46
N VAL A 465 -22.16 3.14 18.71
CA VAL A 465 -22.28 4.49 19.25
C VAL A 465 -20.94 5.20 19.23
N GLU A 466 -20.96 6.53 19.04
CA GLU A 466 -19.78 7.39 19.03
C GLU A 466 -18.93 7.26 20.31
N PRO A 467 -17.59 7.38 20.22
CA PRO A 467 -16.70 7.22 21.38
C PRO A 467 -17.05 8.10 22.58
N ILE A 468 -17.50 9.34 22.36
CA ILE A 468 -17.94 10.24 23.43
C ILE A 468 -19.17 9.69 24.14
N ALA A 469 -20.19 9.27 23.40
CA ALA A 469 -21.40 8.73 24.00
C ALA A 469 -21.14 7.44 24.81
N ARG A 470 -20.10 6.66 24.47
CA ARG A 470 -19.62 5.57 25.33
C ARG A 470 -19.02 6.08 26.65
N LEU A 471 -18.24 7.16 26.63
CA LEU A 471 -17.72 7.78 27.86
C LEU A 471 -18.84 8.31 28.76
N PHE A 472 -19.90 8.88 28.18
CA PHE A 472 -21.10 9.32 28.91
C PHE A 472 -21.85 8.13 29.52
N HIS A 473 -21.97 7.03 28.78
CA HIS A 473 -22.53 5.77 29.29
C HIS A 473 -21.69 5.16 30.43
N GLU A 474 -20.36 5.10 30.28
CA GLU A 474 -19.46 4.60 31.33
C GLU A 474 -19.52 5.45 32.60
N LEU A 475 -19.64 6.78 32.46
CA LEU A 475 -19.77 7.68 33.61
C LEU A 475 -21.13 7.55 34.32
N THR A 476 -22.21 7.33 33.57
CA THR A 476 -23.55 7.12 34.15
C THR A 476 -23.68 5.76 34.86
N ILE A 477 -22.97 4.74 34.40
CA ILE A 477 -22.86 3.46 35.12
C ILE A 477 -22.11 3.64 36.44
N GLU A 478 -20.99 4.36 36.45
CA GLU A 478 -20.17 4.52 37.65
C GLU A 478 -20.77 5.48 38.68
N ASN A 479 -21.50 6.50 38.23
CA ASN A 479 -22.09 7.52 39.07
C ASN A 479 -23.52 7.81 38.59
N LEU A 480 -24.51 7.16 39.22
CA LEU A 480 -25.93 7.29 38.85
C LEU A 480 -26.45 8.74 38.88
N GLU A 481 -25.83 9.62 39.67
CA GLU A 481 -26.19 11.05 39.78
C GLU A 481 -26.09 11.79 38.44
N PHE A 482 -25.19 11.38 37.53
CA PHE A 482 -25.06 12.01 36.21
C PHE A 482 -26.22 11.66 35.27
N ALA A 483 -27.02 10.64 35.58
CA ALA A 483 -28.23 10.33 34.82
C ALA A 483 -29.32 11.41 35.01
N GLU A 484 -29.28 12.17 36.11
CA GLU A 484 -30.23 13.25 36.39
C GLU A 484 -30.00 14.51 35.53
N ILE A 485 -28.84 14.60 34.87
CA ILE A 485 -28.48 15.74 34.01
C ILE A 485 -29.23 15.70 32.68
N GLY A 486 -29.55 14.51 32.16
CA GLY A 486 -30.32 14.33 30.92
C GLY A 486 -29.52 14.72 29.67
N TYR A 487 -29.77 15.92 29.13
CA TYR A 487 -29.04 16.44 27.96
C TYR A 487 -28.04 17.50 28.39
N VAL A 488 -26.92 17.61 27.66
CA VAL A 488 -25.98 18.72 27.83
C VAL A 488 -25.74 19.37 26.48
N SER A 489 -25.74 20.70 26.45
CA SER A 489 -25.24 21.45 25.31
C SER A 489 -24.01 22.26 25.74
N ILE A 490 -23.06 22.37 24.83
CA ILE A 490 -21.83 23.12 25.02
C ILE A 490 -21.71 24.11 23.87
N ASP A 491 -21.97 25.37 24.17
CA ASP A 491 -22.07 26.43 23.16
C ASP A 491 -21.04 27.53 23.43
N PRO A 492 -20.33 28.03 22.40
CA PRO A 492 -19.38 29.12 22.58
C PRO A 492 -20.12 30.42 22.91
N ASN A 493 -19.75 31.09 24.01
CA ASN A 493 -20.39 32.32 24.48
C ASN A 493 -19.90 33.58 23.72
N GLY A 494 -19.07 33.42 22.68
CA GLY A 494 -18.47 34.53 21.92
C GLY A 494 -17.35 35.30 22.65
N GLU A 495 -17.15 35.06 23.94
CA GLU A 495 -16.02 35.58 24.72
C GLU A 495 -14.80 34.68 24.60
N SER A 496 -13.59 35.27 24.63
CA SER A 496 -12.33 34.52 24.69
C SER A 496 -11.67 34.70 26.04
N MET A 497 -11.01 33.64 26.51
CA MET A 497 -10.21 33.64 27.73
C MET A 497 -8.75 33.33 27.42
N THR A 498 -7.86 34.13 28.01
CA THR A 498 -6.42 33.91 27.91
C THR A 498 -5.97 33.09 29.11
N LEU A 499 -5.44 31.90 28.87
CA LEU A 499 -4.90 31.03 29.91
C LEU A 499 -3.47 31.45 30.28
N GLU A 500 -3.00 31.07 31.47
CA GLU A 500 -1.62 31.36 31.92
C GLU A 500 -0.54 30.75 31.02
N SER A 501 -0.90 29.75 30.21
CA SER A 501 -0.05 29.15 29.18
C SER A 501 0.07 29.98 27.88
N GLY A 502 -0.61 31.12 27.78
CA GLY A 502 -0.60 32.01 26.61
C GLY A 502 -1.61 31.66 25.51
N TYR A 503 -2.40 30.60 25.68
CA TYR A 503 -3.44 30.20 24.73
C TYR A 503 -4.71 31.01 24.90
N ILE A 504 -5.32 31.38 23.77
CA ILE A 504 -6.64 32.03 23.71
C ILE A 504 -7.66 30.94 23.42
N LEU A 505 -8.52 30.65 24.39
CA LEU A 505 -9.62 29.68 24.27
C LEU A 505 -10.95 30.44 24.14
N ALA A 506 -11.86 29.99 23.27
CA ALA A 506 -13.24 30.43 23.34
C ALA A 506 -13.86 29.96 24.67
N ASN A 507 -14.53 30.85 25.39
CA ASN A 507 -15.24 30.50 26.60
C ASN A 507 -16.55 29.80 26.20
N PHE A 508 -16.69 28.52 26.55
CA PHE A 508 -17.93 27.79 26.32
C PHE A 508 -18.82 27.85 27.56
N THR A 509 -20.12 27.97 27.31
CA THR A 509 -21.16 27.79 28.31
C THR A 509 -21.63 26.35 28.23
N ILE A 510 -21.60 25.67 29.38
CA ILE A 510 -22.12 24.30 29.52
C ILE A 510 -23.46 24.41 30.25
N GLN A 511 -24.52 23.86 29.67
CA GLN A 511 -25.88 23.94 30.21
C GLN A 511 -26.63 22.62 30.12
N ARG A 512 -27.55 22.40 31.06
CA ARG A 512 -28.53 21.29 30.97
C ARG A 512 -29.51 21.58 29.83
N GLY A 513 -29.62 20.67 28.87
CA GLY A 513 -30.56 20.78 27.77
C GLY A 513 -31.97 20.36 28.19
N ASN A 514 -32.98 21.18 27.83
CA ASN A 514 -34.37 20.73 27.79
C ASN A 514 -34.65 20.15 26.39
N SER A 515 -35.38 19.02 26.34
CA SER A 515 -35.89 18.47 25.10
C SER A 515 -36.57 19.57 24.28
N TYR A 516 -36.19 19.72 23.01
CA TYR A 516 -36.63 20.70 21.99
C TYR A 516 -35.72 21.90 21.75
N VAL A 517 -34.76 21.76 20.83
CA VAL A 517 -34.64 22.63 19.65
C VAL A 517 -34.15 21.79 18.47
N LEU A 518 -35.09 21.20 17.73
CA LEU A 518 -34.84 20.75 16.36
C LEU A 518 -34.96 21.97 15.44
N GLY A 519 -33.85 22.35 14.83
CA GLY A 519 -33.78 23.18 13.63
C GLY A 519 -34.01 24.68 13.81
N SER A 520 -32.95 25.47 13.70
CA SER A 520 -32.90 26.79 13.01
C SER A 520 -31.51 27.42 13.19
N ASN A 521 -30.55 27.05 12.34
CA ASN A 521 -29.74 27.98 11.51
C ASN A 521 -28.61 27.25 10.80
#